data_AF-A0A3D2NJF5-F1
#
_entry.id   AF-A0A3D2NJF5-F1
#
_cell.length_a   1.000
_cell.length_b   1.000
_cell.length_c   1.000
_cell.angle_alpha   90.00
_cell.angle_beta   90.00
_cell.angle_gamma   90.00
#
_symmetry.space_group_name_H-M   'P 1'
#
loop_
_entity.id
_entity.type
_entity.pdbx_description
1 polymer ?
#
loop_
_entity_poly.entity_id
_entity_poly.type
_entity_poly.pdbx_seq_one_letter_code
_entity_poly.pdbx_strand_id
1 'polypeptide(L)'
;MTHALRPALALLAVIALTVTGCASTAMPEFDRVQVPADRPEVVVESSADELNAASLRYIGAAEDYDIYLARGAEDDGVLCLSLVRDGGWESTSCGLHGVFVGIRPGVAIATSSDRLGGEMREMITDSVWISRK
;
A
#
# COMPACT_ATOMS: atom_id res chain seq x y z
N MET A 1 -55.65 11.75 29.24
CA MET A 1 -55.41 10.72 28.21
C MET A 1 -54.73 11.43 27.03
N THR A 2 -53.40 11.49 26.99
CA THR A 2 -52.49 10.62 26.16
C THR A 2 -52.69 10.89 24.66
N HIS A 3 -51.72 11.24 23.81
CA HIS A 3 -50.26 11.26 23.78
C HIS A 3 -49.85 12.25 22.67
N ALA A 4 -48.86 13.13 22.91
CA ALA A 4 -47.52 13.08 22.28
C ALA A 4 -47.52 12.75 20.77
N LEU A 5 -47.04 13.67 19.93
CA LEU A 5 -46.22 13.35 18.74
C LEU A 5 -45.53 14.61 18.18
N ARG A 6 -44.68 15.25 19.00
CA ARG A 6 -43.44 15.89 18.49
C ARG A 6 -42.36 14.80 18.47
N PRO A 7 -42.20 14.05 17.36
CA PRO A 7 -40.84 13.70 16.95
C PRO A 7 -40.72 13.47 15.43
N ALA A 8 -41.38 14.26 14.57
CA ALA A 8 -41.29 14.01 13.12
C ALA A 8 -39.98 14.49 12.47
N LEU A 9 -39.13 15.27 13.16
CA LEU A 9 -37.91 15.85 12.58
C LEU A 9 -36.58 15.25 13.09
N ALA A 10 -36.60 14.31 14.03
CA ALA A 10 -35.37 13.79 14.62
C ALA A 10 -34.82 12.52 13.93
N LEU A 11 -35.58 11.87 13.04
CA LEU A 11 -35.20 10.57 12.49
C LEU A 11 -34.41 10.61 11.17
N LEU A 12 -34.35 11.75 10.48
CA LEU A 12 -33.70 11.85 9.18
C LEU A 12 -32.20 12.21 9.22
N ALA A 13 -31.67 12.58 10.39
CA ALA A 13 -30.25 12.95 10.52
C ALA A 13 -29.31 11.76 10.83
N VAL A 14 -29.84 10.58 11.19
CA VAL A 14 -29.01 9.45 11.67
C VAL A 14 -28.50 8.56 10.53
N ILE A 15 -29.08 8.63 9.33
CA ILE A 15 -28.70 7.75 8.20
C ILE A 15 -27.45 8.25 7.46
N ALA A 16 -26.99 9.48 7.71
CA ALA A 16 -25.79 10.02 7.06
C ALA A 16 -24.46 9.53 7.67
N LEU A 17 -24.48 8.81 8.80
CA LEU A 17 -23.27 8.46 9.55
C LEU A 17 -22.82 6.99 9.47
N THR A 18 -23.42 6.16 8.60
CA THR A 18 -23.09 4.72 8.54
C THR A 18 -22.30 4.30 7.31
N VAL A 19 -21.64 5.23 6.61
CA VAL A 19 -20.66 4.91 5.55
C VAL A 19 -19.26 5.39 5.92
N THR A 20 -18.82 5.12 7.16
CA THR A 20 -17.39 4.86 7.40
C THR A 20 -17.14 3.40 7.03
N GLY A 21 -17.31 3.10 5.74
CA GLY A 21 -17.04 1.79 5.18
C GLY A 21 -15.55 1.47 5.38
N CYS A 22 -15.28 0.22 5.75
CA CYS A 22 -13.97 -0.40 5.95
C CYS A 22 -12.82 0.39 5.35
N ALA A 23 -12.00 1.01 6.20
CA ALA A 23 -10.66 1.42 5.81
C ALA A 23 -9.86 0.12 5.54
N SER A 24 -10.01 -0.44 4.35
CA SER A 24 -8.91 -1.18 3.74
C SER A 24 -7.72 -0.25 3.86
N THR A 25 -6.68 -0.70 4.56
CA THR A 25 -5.50 0.07 4.98
C THR A 25 -5.20 1.19 3.96
N ALA A 26 -5.66 2.40 4.27
CA ALA A 26 -5.70 3.48 3.29
C ALA A 26 -4.26 3.93 3.10
N MET A 27 -3.66 3.50 1.99
CA MET A 27 -2.31 3.86 1.60
C MET A 27 -2.42 4.98 0.57
N PRO A 28 -1.93 6.20 0.88
CA PRO A 28 -2.02 7.36 -0.01
C PRO A 28 -1.46 7.12 -1.41
N GLU A 29 -0.52 6.19 -1.53
CA GLU A 29 0.09 5.78 -2.79
C GLU A 29 -0.95 5.31 -3.83
N PHE A 30 -2.03 4.69 -3.38
CA PHE A 30 -3.08 4.18 -4.27
C PHE A 30 -4.16 5.20 -4.62
N ASP A 31 -4.26 6.30 -3.86
CA ASP A 31 -5.29 7.33 -4.06
C ASP A 31 -5.00 8.23 -5.27
N ARG A 32 -3.73 8.28 -5.70
CA ARG A 32 -3.35 9.01 -6.92
C ARG A 32 -3.59 8.18 -8.18
N VAL A 33 -3.87 8.89 -9.27
CA VAL A 33 -3.96 8.33 -10.63
C VAL A 33 -2.62 7.70 -11.01
N GLN A 34 -2.68 6.51 -11.61
CA GLN A 34 -1.51 5.81 -12.13
C GLN A 34 -0.92 6.58 -13.33
N VAL A 35 0.40 6.78 -13.33
CA VAL A 35 1.16 7.38 -14.43
C VAL A 35 1.98 6.31 -15.17
N PRO A 36 2.48 6.56 -16.39
CA PRO A 36 3.24 5.55 -17.15
C PRO A 36 4.45 4.97 -16.39
N ALA A 37 5.15 5.78 -15.59
CA ALA A 37 6.28 5.33 -14.78
C ALA A 37 5.90 4.34 -13.68
N ASP A 38 4.64 4.26 -13.27
CA ASP A 38 4.18 3.34 -12.24
C ASP A 38 4.06 1.89 -12.72
N ARG A 39 4.10 1.67 -14.04
CA ARG A 39 3.78 0.38 -14.63
C ARG A 39 4.88 -0.08 -15.60
N PRO A 40 6.09 -0.34 -15.10
CA PRO A 40 7.14 -0.91 -15.93
C PRO A 40 6.74 -2.32 -16.39
N GLU A 41 6.86 -2.58 -17.69
CA GLU A 41 6.47 -3.87 -18.30
C GLU A 41 7.18 -5.04 -17.61
N VAL A 42 8.46 -4.87 -17.25
CA VAL A 42 9.26 -5.92 -16.61
C VAL A 42 8.66 -6.43 -15.29
N VAL A 43 8.01 -5.57 -14.50
CA VAL A 43 7.33 -5.97 -13.26
C VAL A 43 5.99 -6.61 -13.57
N VAL A 44 5.23 -6.04 -14.52
CA VAL A 44 3.92 -6.57 -14.92
C VAL A 44 4.05 -7.99 -15.45
N GLU A 45 5.05 -8.26 -16.28
CA GLU A 45 5.27 -9.58 -16.87
C GLU A 45 5.82 -10.58 -15.85
N SER A 46 6.76 -10.15 -14.99
CA SER A 46 7.44 -11.05 -14.05
C SER A 46 6.63 -11.38 -12.80
N SER A 47 5.55 -10.65 -12.54
CA SER A 47 4.69 -10.82 -11.35
C SER A 47 3.20 -10.80 -11.66
N ALA A 48 2.83 -11.11 -12.90
CA ALA A 48 1.46 -11.05 -13.41
C ALA A 48 0.44 -11.79 -12.51
N ASP A 49 0.84 -12.91 -11.94
CA ASP A 49 -0.03 -13.77 -11.10
C ASP A 49 -0.02 -13.38 -9.61
N GLU A 50 0.90 -12.50 -9.19
CA GLU A 50 1.08 -12.14 -7.78
C GLU A 50 0.44 -10.79 -7.43
N LEU A 51 0.49 -9.83 -8.36
CA LEU A 51 0.05 -8.46 -8.12
C LEU A 51 -1.02 -7.98 -9.10
N ASN A 52 -1.83 -7.04 -8.64
CA ASN A 52 -2.76 -6.31 -9.50
C ASN A 52 -2.03 -5.15 -10.18
N ALA A 53 -1.71 -5.30 -11.47
CA ALA A 53 -0.95 -4.30 -12.24
C ALA A 53 -1.62 -2.91 -12.31
N ALA A 54 -2.95 -2.81 -12.18
CA ALA A 54 -3.66 -1.52 -12.16
C ALA A 54 -3.42 -0.74 -10.85
N SER A 55 -3.06 -1.45 -9.79
CA SER A 55 -2.70 -0.86 -8.50
C SER A 55 -1.22 -0.53 -8.36
N LEU A 56 -0.37 -0.93 -9.32
CA LEU A 56 1.07 -0.73 -9.25
C LEU A 56 1.42 0.76 -9.19
N ARG A 57 2.32 1.14 -8.30
CA ARG A 57 2.78 2.51 -8.07
C ARG A 57 4.28 2.51 -7.89
N TYR A 58 4.96 3.42 -8.59
CA TYR A 58 6.33 3.77 -8.25
C TYR A 58 6.34 4.52 -6.92
N ILE A 59 7.19 4.08 -6.01
CA ILE A 59 7.32 4.62 -4.66
C ILE A 59 8.55 5.50 -4.53
N GLY A 60 9.65 5.11 -5.18
CA GLY A 60 10.92 5.81 -5.13
C GLY A 60 12.07 4.85 -5.38
N ALA A 61 13.28 5.30 -5.08
CA ALA A 61 14.49 4.52 -5.22
C ALA A 61 15.20 4.37 -3.87
N ALA A 62 15.84 3.22 -3.66
CA ALA A 62 16.76 2.98 -2.56
C ALA A 62 18.02 2.29 -3.07
N GLU A 63 19.16 2.93 -2.87
CA GLU A 63 20.44 2.48 -3.43
C GLU A 63 20.37 2.38 -4.95
N ASP A 64 20.43 1.18 -5.50
CA ASP A 64 20.37 0.87 -6.93
C ASP A 64 19.03 0.22 -7.34
N TYR A 65 18.04 0.22 -6.45
CA TYR A 65 16.71 -0.34 -6.72
C TYR A 65 15.65 0.74 -6.90
N ASP A 66 14.87 0.62 -7.96
CA ASP A 66 13.55 1.21 -8.10
C ASP A 66 12.51 0.35 -7.38
N ILE A 67 11.65 0.99 -6.61
CA ILE A 67 10.71 0.35 -5.70
C ILE A 67 9.29 0.59 -6.19
N TYR A 68 8.55 -0.50 -6.36
CA TYR A 68 7.15 -0.48 -6.75
C TYR A 68 6.30 -1.16 -5.69
N LEU A 69 5.11 -0.61 -5.49
CA LEU A 69 4.11 -1.13 -4.57
C LEU A 69 2.83 -1.44 -5.34
N ALA A 70 2.22 -2.59 -5.05
CA ALA A 70 0.93 -2.99 -5.57
C ALA A 70 0.08 -3.67 -4.51
N ARG A 71 -1.20 -3.80 -4.81
CA ARG A 71 -2.13 -4.74 -4.18
C ARG A 71 -1.90 -6.14 -4.79
N GLY A 72 -2.20 -7.18 -4.04
CA GLY A 72 -2.18 -8.56 -4.55
C GLY A 72 -3.16 -8.75 -5.71
N ALA A 73 -2.89 -9.71 -6.59
CA ALA A 73 -3.76 -10.04 -7.71
C ALA A 73 -5.14 -10.53 -7.26
N GLU A 74 -5.16 -11.39 -6.24
CA GLU A 74 -6.36 -12.08 -5.74
C GLU A 74 -6.99 -11.42 -4.51
N ASP A 75 -6.22 -10.65 -3.74
CA ASP A 75 -6.64 -10.06 -2.47
C ASP A 75 -6.05 -8.64 -2.34
N ASP A 76 -6.93 -7.64 -2.25
CA ASP A 76 -6.54 -6.24 -2.08
C ASP A 76 -6.02 -5.93 -0.66
N GLY A 77 -6.24 -6.82 0.30
CA GLY A 77 -5.59 -6.78 1.61
C GLY A 77 -4.09 -7.10 1.55
N VAL A 78 -3.64 -7.80 0.51
CA VAL A 78 -2.23 -8.14 0.32
C VAL A 78 -1.48 -6.97 -0.33
N LEU A 79 -0.34 -6.62 0.24
CA LEU A 79 0.59 -5.64 -0.32
C LEU A 79 1.79 -6.35 -0.91
N CYS A 80 2.15 -6.00 -2.14
CA CYS A 80 3.29 -6.52 -2.86
C CYS A 80 4.32 -5.42 -3.10
N LEU A 81 5.58 -5.67 -2.76
CA LEU A 81 6.72 -4.85 -3.14
C LEU A 81 7.50 -5.54 -4.25
N SER A 82 7.77 -4.82 -5.33
CA SER A 82 8.64 -5.27 -6.41
C SER A 82 9.87 -4.39 -6.50
N LEU A 83 11.03 -5.01 -6.70
CA LEU A 83 12.31 -4.34 -6.84
C LEU A 83 12.81 -4.49 -8.28
N VAL A 84 13.25 -3.38 -8.86
CA VAL A 84 13.86 -3.32 -10.19
C VAL A 84 15.25 -2.73 -10.05
N ARG A 85 16.24 -3.32 -10.71
CA ARG A 85 17.62 -2.81 -10.77
C ARG A 85 18.07 -2.80 -12.22
N ASP A 86 18.71 -1.71 -12.66
CA ASP A 86 19.20 -1.55 -14.03
C ASP A 86 18.14 -1.86 -15.12
N GLY A 87 16.87 -1.57 -14.81
CA GLY A 87 15.72 -1.85 -15.69
C GLY A 87 15.26 -3.31 -15.73
N GLY A 88 15.90 -4.22 -14.97
CA GLY A 88 15.51 -5.62 -14.81
C GLY A 88 14.71 -5.86 -13.52
N TRP A 89 13.72 -6.74 -13.58
CA TRP A 89 13.03 -7.23 -12.38
C TRP A 89 13.96 -8.12 -11.55
N GLU A 90 14.03 -7.84 -10.25
CA GLU A 90 14.88 -8.57 -9.30
C GLU A 90 14.04 -9.46 -8.38
N SER A 91 12.95 -8.93 -7.84
CA SER A 91 12.07 -9.69 -6.95
C SER A 91 10.71 -9.04 -6.80
N THR A 92 9.73 -9.86 -6.42
CA THR A 92 8.45 -9.44 -5.86
C THR A 92 8.22 -10.20 -4.57
N SER A 93 7.73 -9.52 -3.54
CA SER A 93 7.35 -10.13 -2.26
C SER A 93 6.01 -9.55 -1.82
N CYS A 94 5.14 -10.40 -1.27
CA CYS A 94 3.79 -10.01 -0.89
C CYS A 94 3.48 -10.38 0.56
N GLY A 95 2.63 -9.59 1.23
CA GLY A 95 2.22 -9.82 2.61
C GLY A 95 0.92 -9.12 3.00
N LEU A 96 0.07 -9.85 3.73
CA LEU A 96 -1.27 -9.40 4.18
C LEU A 96 -1.24 -8.27 5.24
N HIS A 97 -0.17 -8.19 6.02
CA HIS A 97 -0.05 -7.23 7.14
C HIS A 97 1.18 -6.34 6.95
N GLY A 98 1.43 -5.96 5.71
CA GLY A 98 2.66 -5.32 5.27
C GLY A 98 3.68 -6.33 4.77
N VAL A 99 4.64 -5.80 4.02
CA VAL A 99 5.71 -6.54 3.35
C VAL A 99 7.04 -5.93 3.75
N PHE A 100 8.06 -6.79 3.84
CA PHE A 100 9.42 -6.45 4.18
C PHE A 100 10.35 -7.16 3.21
N VAL A 101 11.24 -6.41 2.55
CA VAL A 101 12.20 -6.95 1.59
C VAL A 101 13.60 -6.47 1.96
N GLY A 102 14.50 -7.41 2.24
CA GLY A 102 15.91 -7.11 2.45
C GLY A 102 16.60 -6.87 1.11
N ILE A 103 17.28 -5.73 0.96
CA ILE A 103 18.00 -5.38 -0.28
C ILE A 103 19.50 -5.72 -0.21
N ARG A 104 20.06 -5.72 1.00
CA ARG A 104 21.44 -6.14 1.34
C ARG A 104 21.55 -6.37 2.85
N PRO A 105 22.67 -6.92 3.35
CA PRO A 105 22.88 -7.05 4.79
C PRO A 105 22.70 -5.71 5.51
N GLY A 106 21.81 -5.69 6.50
CA GLY A 106 21.52 -4.50 7.31
C GLY A 106 20.54 -3.50 6.70
N VAL A 107 20.10 -3.64 5.44
CA VAL A 107 19.19 -2.69 4.80
C VAL A 107 17.96 -3.38 4.24
N ALA A 108 16.78 -2.81 4.49
CA ALA A 108 15.51 -3.34 4.02
C ALA A 108 14.48 -2.26 3.75
N ILE A 109 13.51 -2.59 2.90
CA ILE A 109 12.33 -1.78 2.58
C ILE A 109 11.11 -2.41 3.25
N ALA A 110 10.23 -1.59 3.83
CA ALA A 110 8.96 -2.09 4.36
C ALA A 110 7.80 -1.12 4.22
N THR A 111 6.59 -1.68 4.16
CA THR A 111 5.32 -0.94 4.10
C THR A 111 4.66 -0.70 5.48
N SER A 112 5.36 -1.05 6.56
CA SER A 112 4.89 -0.84 7.94
C SER A 112 6.06 -0.51 8.85
N SER A 113 5.94 0.60 9.61
CA SER A 113 6.91 1.05 10.60
C SER A 113 7.14 0.04 11.73
N ASP A 114 6.12 -0.76 12.04
CA ASP A 114 6.10 -1.64 13.21
C ASP A 114 6.98 -2.88 13.00
N ARG A 115 7.26 -3.21 11.73
CA ARG A 115 8.15 -4.32 11.34
C ARG A 115 9.61 -3.93 11.18
N LEU A 116 9.92 -2.64 11.25
CA LEU A 116 11.27 -2.12 11.07
C LEU A 116 12.00 -2.09 12.41
N GLY A 117 12.59 -3.22 12.82
CA GLY A 117 13.63 -3.17 13.86
C GLY A 117 14.89 -2.52 13.29
N GLY A 118 15.43 -1.46 13.90
CA GLY A 118 16.67 -0.79 13.46
C GLY A 118 16.83 0.63 14.04
N GLU A 119 18.07 1.14 14.06
CA GLU A 119 18.43 2.45 14.66
C GLU A 119 18.24 3.64 13.72
N MET A 120 18.08 3.44 12.41
CA MET A 120 17.76 4.50 11.45
C MET A 120 16.65 4.11 10.47
N ARG A 121 15.70 5.03 10.30
CA ARG A 121 14.55 4.92 9.40
C ARG A 121 14.50 6.13 8.49
N GLU A 122 14.49 5.88 7.19
CA GLU A 122 14.33 6.89 6.16
C GLU A 122 12.99 6.66 5.47
N MET A 123 12.15 7.69 5.42
CA MET A 123 10.83 7.62 4.80
C MET A 123 10.98 7.85 3.29
N ILE A 124 10.45 6.94 2.47
CA ILE A 124 10.33 7.16 1.03
C ILE A 124 8.98 7.80 0.73
N THR A 125 7.92 7.22 1.32
CA THR A 125 6.54 7.73 1.29
C THR A 125 5.91 7.55 2.66
N ASP A 126 4.71 8.09 2.88
CA ASP A 126 3.99 7.97 4.15
C ASP A 126 3.87 6.52 4.64
N SER A 127 3.75 5.57 3.71
CA SER A 127 3.59 4.15 4.03
C SER A 127 4.84 3.31 3.79
N VAL A 128 5.88 3.81 3.12
CA VAL A 128 7.06 3.01 2.73
C VAL A 128 8.36 3.61 3.25
N TRP A 129 9.18 2.75 3.85
CA TRP A 129 10.35 3.14 4.62
C TRP A 129 11.55 2.26 4.29
N ILE A 130 12.75 2.84 4.41
CA ILE A 130 14.02 2.11 4.43
C ILE A 130 14.47 2.02 5.88
N SER A 131 14.82 0.81 6.31
CA SER A 131 15.46 0.56 7.61
C SER A 131 16.91 0.18 7.42
N ARG A 132 17.79 0.76 8.25
CA ARG A 132 19.22 0.48 8.27
C ARG A 132 19.64 0.02 9.68
N LYS A 133 20.42 -1.05 9.75
CA LYS A 133 21.05 -1.61 10.96
C LYS A 133 22.56 -1.56 10.86
#